data_AF-A0A2T4XSU9-F1
#
_entry.id   AF-A0A2T4XSU9-F1
#
_cell.length_a   1.000
_cell.length_b   1.000
_cell.length_c   1.000
_cell.angle_alpha   90.00
_cell.angle_beta   90.00
_cell.angle_gamma   90.00
#
_symmetry.space_group_name_H-M   'P 1'
#
loop_
_entity.id
_entity.type
_entity.pdbx_description
1 polymer ?
#
loop_
_entity_poly.entity_id
_entity_poly.type
_entity_poly.pdbx_seq_one_letter_code
_entity_poly.pdbx_strand_id
1 'polypeptide(L)'
;MIIFSPHTKFTMQRLADHVANGAYFYFNFEYDSSKKSIDSLLEKMTDRYELGISPRQRSYRLEKGYPICTMIVQRDVFKEDKWFIYCLFTTPTSRDFNTFNGIESNKLAKESERLKIEKLKEKYKGFKWDLDSISAGKTLIADYFKDNEPKQFVLKNPIAVKPTALVTMELFRDTHKTYKQLILGDEKDYKDRVRAYTWTWRYTKQSIEKIKTKFTDSINKLASQKNSSLAEKNRADIKNLFLMVETWSVFKASRSQAGQIIHFAQRFLKYRSKKQKTWMQMEIAPPHLTYLPRLPTYADTIYEYNYRRNLFDEYGVEVPLKLIKDYYGGGYYNIPIQAYVAKELEMRENGKAIAQKADELYLQVLEDE
;
A
#
# COMPACT_ATOMS: atom_id res chain seq x y z
N MET A 1 5.08 5.24 16.55
CA MET A 1 6.02 5.02 15.45
C MET A 1 5.46 5.74 14.25
N ILE A 2 6.30 6.49 13.54
CA ILE A 2 5.95 7.12 12.27
C ILE A 2 6.62 6.31 11.17
N ILE A 3 5.89 6.05 10.10
CA ILE A 3 6.39 5.44 8.87
C ILE A 3 6.27 6.48 7.78
N PHE A 4 7.41 6.84 7.21
CA PHE A 4 7.48 7.77 6.10
C PHE A 4 7.37 7.00 4.78
N SER A 5 6.33 7.32 4.02
CA SER A 5 5.97 6.63 2.79
C SER A 5 6.29 7.49 1.57
N PRO A 6 7.05 6.98 0.59
CA PRO A 6 7.37 7.71 -0.63
C PRO A 6 6.25 7.69 -1.67
N HIS A 7 5.38 6.68 -1.66
CA HIS A 7 4.34 6.49 -2.67
C HIS A 7 3.25 5.53 -2.18
N THR A 8 2.12 5.52 -2.89
CA THR A 8 0.91 4.77 -2.49
C THR A 8 1.13 3.27 -2.35
N LYS A 9 1.94 2.62 -3.21
CA LYS A 9 2.20 1.17 -3.10
C LYS A 9 2.95 0.82 -1.80
N PHE A 10 3.87 1.68 -1.36
CA PHE A 10 4.54 1.55 -0.07
C PHE A 10 3.54 1.67 1.08
N THR A 11 2.69 2.71 1.05
CA THR A 11 1.61 2.90 2.01
C THR A 11 0.72 1.66 2.09
N MET A 12 0.31 1.11 0.95
CA MET A 12 -0.50 -0.11 0.87
C MET A 12 0.18 -1.32 1.51
N GLN A 13 1.48 -1.55 1.28
CA GLN A 13 2.22 -2.64 1.94
C GLN A 13 2.23 -2.44 3.47
N ARG A 14 2.57 -1.23 3.95
CA ARG A 14 2.70 -0.97 5.40
C ARG A 14 1.35 -1.00 6.12
N LEU A 15 0.27 -0.51 5.49
CA LEU A 15 -1.09 -0.67 6.00
C LEU A 15 -1.45 -2.15 6.17
N ALA A 16 -1.18 -2.97 5.15
CA ALA A 16 -1.45 -4.40 5.19
C ALA A 16 -0.64 -5.11 6.30
N ASP A 17 0.64 -4.77 6.48
CA ASP A 17 1.48 -5.33 7.53
C ASP A 17 0.95 -5.03 8.94
N HIS A 18 0.55 -3.79 9.20
CA HIS A 18 0.06 -3.39 10.51
C HIS A 18 -1.29 -4.01 10.82
N VAL A 19 -2.18 -4.07 9.84
CA VAL A 19 -3.45 -4.80 9.98
C VAL A 19 -3.19 -6.29 10.19
N ALA A 20 -2.24 -6.89 9.47
CA ALA A 20 -1.81 -8.29 9.70
C ALA A 20 -1.22 -8.51 11.10
N ASN A 21 -0.80 -7.45 11.78
CA ASN A 21 -0.33 -7.43 13.16
C ASN A 21 -1.38 -6.92 14.18
N GLY A 22 -2.64 -6.80 13.79
CA GLY A 22 -3.76 -6.55 14.70
C GLY A 22 -4.13 -5.08 14.85
N ALA A 23 -3.62 -4.17 14.01
CA ALA A 23 -4.06 -2.78 14.00
C ALA A 23 -5.43 -2.66 13.30
N TYR A 24 -6.50 -3.02 14.01
CA TYR A 24 -7.85 -3.11 13.43
C TYR A 24 -8.69 -1.84 13.56
N PHE A 25 -8.24 -0.85 14.32
CA PHE A 25 -8.91 0.44 14.43
C PHE A 25 -8.06 1.48 13.72
N TYR A 26 -8.70 2.39 12.99
CA TYR A 26 -7.95 3.42 12.26
C TYR A 26 -8.79 4.65 11.98
N PHE A 27 -8.10 5.73 11.64
CA PHE A 27 -8.66 6.82 10.87
C PHE A 27 -7.60 7.33 9.90
N ASN A 28 -8.02 8.06 8.88
CA ASN A 28 -7.13 8.71 7.95
C ASN A 28 -7.69 10.08 7.57
N PHE A 29 -6.81 10.97 7.13
CA PHE A 29 -7.18 12.30 6.67
C PHE A 29 -6.12 12.85 5.70
N GLU A 30 -6.54 13.80 4.88
CA GLU A 30 -5.65 14.61 4.05
C GLU A 30 -5.22 15.86 4.83
N TYR A 31 -3.98 16.29 4.63
CA TYR A 31 -3.44 17.50 5.23
C TYR A 31 -2.77 18.36 4.16
N ASP A 32 -3.05 19.67 4.23
CA ASP A 32 -2.50 20.68 3.33
C ASP A 32 -1.43 21.48 4.09
N SER A 33 -0.17 21.25 3.75
CA SER A 33 0.97 21.87 4.39
C SER A 33 1.30 23.27 3.85
N SER A 34 0.56 23.79 2.86
CA SER A 34 0.71 25.18 2.41
C SER A 34 0.26 26.18 3.48
N LYS A 35 -0.65 25.76 4.37
CA LYS A 35 -1.23 26.61 5.44
C LYS A 35 -0.51 26.44 6.77
N LYS A 36 -0.01 25.24 7.07
CA LYS A 36 0.65 24.90 8.34
C LYS A 36 1.71 23.85 8.09
N SER A 37 2.89 24.01 8.69
CA SER A 37 3.98 23.05 8.52
C SER A 37 3.57 21.61 8.85
N ILE A 38 4.04 20.65 8.05
CA ILE A 38 3.90 19.23 8.33
C ILE A 38 4.60 18.87 9.66
N ASP A 39 5.73 19.49 9.98
CA ASP A 39 6.48 19.21 11.22
C ASP A 39 5.64 19.49 12.47
N SER A 40 4.92 20.62 12.48
CA SER A 40 4.02 20.97 13.57
C SER A 40 2.85 19.99 13.73
N LEU A 41 2.39 19.36 12.64
CA LEU A 41 1.42 18.28 12.73
C LEU A 41 2.07 17.03 13.31
N LEU A 42 3.26 16.65 12.81
CA LEU A 42 3.96 15.45 13.26
C LEU A 42 4.32 15.52 14.75
N GLU A 43 4.77 16.66 15.26
CA GLU A 43 5.00 16.89 16.70
C GLU A 43 3.71 16.67 17.51
N LYS A 44 2.62 17.36 17.15
CA LYS A 44 1.33 17.23 17.84
C LYS A 44 0.81 15.79 17.86
N MET A 45 0.94 15.10 16.73
CA MET A 45 0.52 13.70 16.60
C MET A 45 1.46 12.76 17.38
N THR A 46 2.76 13.09 17.43
CA THR A 46 3.76 12.34 18.20
C THR A 46 3.48 12.42 19.67
N ASP A 47 3.16 13.60 20.20
CA ASP A 47 2.83 13.78 21.60
C ASP A 47 1.50 13.11 21.94
N ARG A 48 0.45 13.39 21.16
CA ARG A 48 -0.89 12.84 21.39
C ARG A 48 -0.90 11.32 21.39
N TYR A 49 -0.24 10.69 20.41
CA TYR A 49 -0.28 9.25 20.21
C TYR A 49 0.98 8.52 20.66
N GLU A 50 1.86 9.23 21.37
CA GLU A 50 3.12 8.72 21.91
C GLU A 50 3.95 7.98 20.84
N LEU A 51 4.15 8.61 19.68
CA LEU A 51 4.73 7.93 18.52
C LEU A 51 6.24 7.64 18.66
N GLY A 52 6.92 8.21 19.65
CA GLY A 52 8.34 8.01 19.91
C GLY A 52 8.71 6.72 20.67
N ILE A 53 7.74 5.91 21.11
CA ILE A 53 8.04 4.71 21.91
C ILE A 53 8.62 3.56 21.08
N SER A 54 9.63 2.87 21.63
CA SER A 54 10.32 1.72 21.03
C SER A 54 9.43 0.47 20.86
N PRO A 55 9.78 -0.48 19.96
CA PRO A 55 9.05 -1.74 19.80
C PRO A 55 8.84 -2.53 21.12
N ARG A 56 9.84 -2.50 22.01
CA ARG A 56 9.75 -3.14 23.33
C ARG A 56 8.73 -2.45 24.23
N GLN A 57 8.77 -1.12 24.31
CA GLN A 57 7.79 -0.34 25.08
C GLN A 57 6.37 -0.52 24.54
N ARG A 58 6.20 -0.59 23.21
CA ARG A 58 4.91 -0.88 22.56
C ARG A 58 4.34 -2.23 22.96
N SER A 59 5.20 -3.25 22.98
CA SER A 59 4.81 -4.61 23.39
C SER A 59 4.37 -4.65 24.85
N TYR A 60 5.18 -4.05 25.74
CA TYR A 60 4.87 -3.94 27.17
C TYR A 60 3.55 -3.19 27.42
N ARG A 61 3.30 -2.12 26.68
CA ARG A 61 2.07 -1.33 26.79
C ARG A 61 0.82 -2.13 26.46
N LEU A 62 0.86 -2.90 25.38
CA LEU A 62 -0.22 -3.82 25.02
C LEU A 62 -0.40 -4.93 26.08
N GLU A 63 0.66 -5.39 26.73
CA GLU A 63 0.59 -6.33 27.85
C GLU A 63 -0.06 -5.71 29.10
N LYS A 64 0.14 -4.41 29.33
CA LYS A 64 -0.47 -3.64 30.41
C LYS A 64 -1.91 -3.20 30.14
N GLY A 65 -2.50 -3.59 29.01
CA GLY A 65 -3.89 -3.28 28.70
C GLY A 65 -4.11 -1.97 27.95
N TYR A 66 -3.03 -1.29 27.52
CA TYR A 66 -3.13 0.01 26.86
C TYR A 66 -2.95 -0.10 25.34
N PRO A 67 -3.64 0.75 24.55
CA PRO A 67 -3.53 0.75 23.09
C PRO A 67 -2.23 1.40 22.61
N ILE A 68 -1.81 1.08 21.38
CA ILE A 68 -0.69 1.74 20.68
C ILE A 68 -1.13 2.29 19.34
N CYS A 69 -0.45 3.34 18.88
CA CYS A 69 -0.66 3.95 17.57
C CYS A 69 0.58 3.79 16.67
N THR A 70 0.35 3.51 15.39
CA THR A 70 1.31 3.72 14.30
C THR A 70 0.73 4.76 13.36
N MET A 71 1.54 5.74 12.96
CA MET A 71 1.18 6.70 11.94
C MET A 71 1.95 6.38 10.65
N ILE A 72 1.27 6.33 9.51
CA ILE A 72 1.90 6.30 8.18
C ILE A 72 1.63 7.66 7.54
N VAL A 73 2.68 8.29 7.04
CA VAL A 73 2.65 9.62 6.45
C VAL A 73 3.16 9.52 5.02
N GLN A 74 2.38 10.00 4.06
CA GLN A 74 2.73 10.01 2.64
C GLN A 74 2.52 11.42 2.09
N ARG A 75 3.57 12.06 1.57
CA ARG A 75 3.40 13.23 0.70
C ARG A 75 2.86 12.77 -0.66
N ASP A 76 1.91 13.51 -1.20
CA ASP A 76 1.45 13.28 -2.57
C ASP A 76 2.63 13.48 -3.53
N VAL A 77 2.61 12.72 -4.61
CA VAL A 77 3.75 12.67 -5.51
C VAL A 77 3.73 13.84 -6.51
N PHE A 78 2.56 14.42 -6.77
CA PHE A 78 2.37 15.55 -7.69
C PHE A 78 2.10 16.87 -6.97
N LYS A 79 1.62 16.81 -5.72
CA LYS A 79 1.29 17.98 -4.91
C LYS A 79 2.11 17.98 -3.63
N GLU A 80 3.21 18.73 -3.59
CA GLU A 80 4.16 18.76 -2.47
C GLU A 80 3.52 19.20 -1.15
N ASP A 81 2.48 20.03 -1.21
CA ASP A 81 1.72 20.51 -0.07
C ASP A 81 0.65 19.52 0.40
N LYS A 82 0.31 18.49 -0.38
CA LYS A 82 -0.71 17.52 -0.03
C LYS A 82 -0.10 16.31 0.65
N TRP A 83 -0.62 15.95 1.82
CA TRP A 83 -0.20 14.80 2.60
C TRP A 83 -1.38 13.89 2.95
N PHE A 84 -1.13 12.59 2.96
CA PHE A 84 -2.06 11.57 3.44
C PHE A 84 -1.53 10.98 4.74
N ILE A 85 -2.36 11.01 5.78
CA ILE A 85 -2.02 10.52 7.11
C ILE A 85 -2.95 9.37 7.47
N TYR A 86 -2.37 8.25 7.87
CA TYR A 86 -3.11 7.07 8.37
C TYR A 86 -2.68 6.78 9.80
N CYS A 87 -3.61 6.85 10.75
CA CYS A 87 -3.39 6.46 12.13
C CYS A 87 -4.01 5.09 12.39
N LEU A 88 -3.17 4.13 12.77
CA LEU A 88 -3.51 2.73 12.97
C LEU A 88 -3.35 2.37 14.44
N PHE A 89 -4.40 1.82 15.03
CA PHE A 89 -4.44 1.51 16.45
C PHE A 89 -4.54 0.00 16.67
N THR A 90 -3.65 -0.49 17.52
CA THR A 90 -3.70 -1.86 18.05
C THR A 90 -4.12 -1.78 19.51
N THR A 91 -5.17 -2.53 19.87
CA THR A 91 -5.60 -2.73 21.25
C THR A 91 -5.09 -4.09 21.75
N PRO A 92 -5.06 -4.34 23.07
CA PRO A 92 -4.74 -5.65 23.61
C PRO A 92 -5.63 -6.75 23.01
N THR A 93 -6.93 -6.47 22.90
CA THR A 93 -7.92 -7.38 22.31
C THR A 93 -7.63 -7.65 20.83
N SER A 94 -7.35 -6.62 20.03
CA SER A 94 -7.08 -6.81 18.59
C SER A 94 -5.74 -7.52 18.35
N ARG A 95 -4.71 -7.24 19.17
CA ARG A 95 -3.44 -7.98 19.18
C ARG A 95 -3.67 -9.45 19.49
N ASP A 96 -4.35 -9.75 20.59
CA ASP A 96 -4.60 -11.11 21.04
C ASP A 96 -5.44 -11.88 20.01
N PHE A 97 -6.54 -11.28 19.52
CA PHE A 97 -7.35 -11.86 18.46
C PHE A 97 -6.52 -12.20 17.22
N ASN A 98 -5.72 -11.26 16.74
CA ASN A 98 -4.85 -11.46 15.60
C ASN A 98 -3.78 -12.55 15.84
N THR A 99 -3.36 -12.75 17.09
CA THR A 99 -2.33 -13.71 17.49
C THR A 99 -2.81 -15.16 17.38
N PHE A 100 -4.09 -15.44 17.62
CA PHE A 100 -4.63 -16.82 17.54
C PHE A 100 -5.49 -17.06 16.29
N ASN A 101 -6.12 -16.03 15.74
CA ASN A 101 -7.11 -16.18 14.67
C ASN A 101 -6.51 -16.75 13.39
N GLY A 102 -7.12 -17.82 12.87
CA GLY A 102 -6.68 -18.51 11.66
C GLY A 102 -5.37 -19.29 11.81
N ILE A 103 -4.92 -19.57 13.03
CA ILE A 103 -3.72 -20.39 13.28
C ILE A 103 -4.12 -21.78 13.75
N GLU A 104 -3.53 -22.78 13.09
CA GLU A 104 -3.61 -24.18 13.50
C GLU A 104 -2.45 -24.48 14.45
N SER A 105 -2.75 -24.74 15.72
CA SER A 105 -1.73 -24.86 16.78
C SER A 105 -0.74 -26.02 16.51
N ASN A 106 -1.23 -27.12 15.94
CA ASN A 106 -0.43 -28.30 15.56
C ASN A 106 0.62 -28.00 14.48
N LYS A 107 0.46 -26.94 13.67
CA LYS A 107 1.42 -26.54 12.63
C LYS A 107 2.58 -25.69 13.17
N LEU A 108 2.55 -25.27 14.43
CA LEU A 108 3.64 -24.50 15.03
C LEU A 108 4.79 -25.41 15.46
N ALA A 109 6.03 -25.01 15.23
CA ALA A 109 7.20 -25.79 15.63
C ALA A 109 7.50 -25.72 17.14
N LYS A 110 7.27 -24.56 17.78
CA LYS A 110 7.65 -24.31 19.19
C LYS A 110 6.48 -24.57 20.15
N GLU A 111 6.71 -25.39 21.16
CA GLU A 111 5.72 -25.71 22.19
C GLU A 111 5.24 -24.47 22.96
N SER A 112 6.13 -23.56 23.32
CA SER A 112 5.77 -22.31 24.00
C SER A 112 4.82 -21.44 23.18
N GLU A 113 4.93 -21.45 21.85
CA GLU A 113 4.00 -20.75 20.96
C GLU A 113 2.65 -21.47 20.88
N ARG A 114 2.64 -22.82 20.85
CA ARG A 114 1.41 -23.63 20.89
C ARG A 114 0.59 -23.33 22.14
N LEU A 115 1.22 -23.42 23.31
CA LEU A 115 0.59 -23.14 24.61
C LEU A 115 0.05 -21.71 24.69
N LYS A 116 0.77 -20.72 24.15
CA LYS A 116 0.30 -19.33 24.08
C LYS A 116 -0.98 -19.21 23.23
N ILE A 117 -1.03 -19.87 22.07
CA ILE A 117 -2.20 -19.83 21.19
C ILE A 117 -3.39 -20.55 21.83
N GLU A 118 -3.19 -21.70 22.46
CA GLU A 118 -4.25 -22.45 23.12
C GLU A 118 -4.88 -21.67 24.27
N LYS A 119 -4.07 -21.03 25.13
CA LYS A 119 -4.55 -20.12 26.17
C LYS A 119 -5.39 -18.98 25.60
N LEU A 120 -4.97 -18.40 24.48
CA LEU A 120 -5.75 -17.34 23.82
C LEU A 120 -7.05 -17.88 23.20
N LYS A 121 -7.03 -19.05 22.57
CA LYS A 121 -8.23 -19.69 22.02
C LYS A 121 -9.27 -19.96 23.10
N GLU A 122 -8.84 -20.40 24.29
CA GLU A 122 -9.76 -20.61 25.41
C GLU A 122 -10.26 -19.27 25.99
N LYS A 123 -9.37 -18.29 26.21
CA LYS A 123 -9.74 -16.94 26.68
C LYS A 123 -10.80 -16.28 25.79
N TYR A 124 -10.68 -16.45 24.47
CA TYR A 124 -11.57 -15.85 23.47
C TYR A 124 -12.54 -16.87 22.87
N LYS A 125 -12.85 -17.95 23.59
CA LYS A 125 -13.80 -18.97 23.13
C LYS A 125 -15.18 -18.34 22.94
N GLY A 126 -15.75 -18.50 21.75
CA GLY A 126 -17.02 -17.88 21.38
C GLY A 126 -16.96 -16.38 21.09
N PHE A 127 -15.79 -15.73 21.21
CA PHE A 127 -15.63 -14.31 20.92
C PHE A 127 -15.92 -13.99 19.45
N LYS A 128 -16.66 -12.91 19.22
CA LYS A 128 -16.91 -12.33 17.89
C LYS A 128 -16.82 -10.81 17.98
N TRP A 129 -16.42 -10.19 16.87
CA TRP A 129 -16.43 -8.74 16.73
C TRP A 129 -17.86 -8.24 16.45
N ASP A 130 -18.66 -8.11 17.51
CA ASP A 130 -19.97 -7.45 17.52
C ASP A 130 -19.84 -5.92 17.69
N LEU A 131 -20.97 -5.22 17.83
CA LEU A 131 -20.94 -3.76 18.01
C LEU A 131 -20.35 -3.35 19.37
N ASP A 132 -20.60 -4.13 20.42
CA ASP A 132 -20.17 -3.80 21.79
C ASP A 132 -18.67 -3.96 21.95
N SER A 133 -18.09 -5.08 21.49
CA SER A 133 -16.63 -5.31 21.50
C SER A 133 -15.86 -4.30 20.66
N ILE A 134 -16.42 -3.88 19.52
CA ILE A 134 -15.84 -2.81 18.69
C ILE A 134 -15.93 -1.48 19.44
N SER A 135 -17.07 -1.15 20.04
CA SER A 135 -17.27 0.10 20.78
C SER A 135 -16.35 0.19 21.98
N ALA A 136 -16.21 -0.90 22.76
CA ALA A 136 -15.26 -0.99 23.86
C ALA A 136 -13.81 -0.75 23.41
N GLY A 137 -13.42 -1.27 22.23
CA GLY A 137 -12.12 -0.98 21.63
C GLY A 137 -11.92 0.49 21.28
N LYS A 138 -12.95 1.16 20.73
CA LYS A 138 -12.90 2.59 20.43
C LYS A 138 -12.83 3.43 21.71
N THR A 139 -13.63 3.09 22.73
CA THR A 139 -13.61 3.74 24.04
C THR A 139 -12.24 3.63 24.70
N LEU A 140 -11.62 2.45 24.69
CA LEU A 140 -10.26 2.26 25.21
C LEU A 140 -9.24 3.18 24.52
N ILE A 141 -9.34 3.36 23.20
CA ILE A 141 -8.45 4.26 22.45
C ILE A 141 -8.73 5.72 22.83
N ALA A 142 -10.01 6.12 22.87
CA ALA A 142 -10.43 7.48 23.17
C ALA A 142 -10.04 7.90 24.60
N ASP A 143 -10.31 7.04 25.59
CA ASP A 143 -10.00 7.29 26.99
C ASP A 143 -8.50 7.41 27.23
N TYR A 144 -7.71 6.58 26.53
CA TYR A 144 -6.27 6.55 26.67
C TYR A 144 -5.61 7.77 26.01
N PHE A 145 -5.88 8.01 24.72
CA PHE A 145 -5.22 9.09 23.95
C PHE A 145 -5.94 10.45 24.06
N LYS A 146 -7.05 10.51 24.80
CA LYS A 146 -7.94 11.69 24.88
C LYS A 146 -8.36 12.17 23.49
N ASP A 147 -8.74 11.21 22.65
CA ASP A 147 -8.99 11.43 21.24
C ASP A 147 -10.37 10.91 20.80
N ASN A 148 -11.23 11.84 20.40
CA ASN A 148 -12.60 11.57 19.98
C ASN A 148 -12.76 11.43 18.46
N GLU A 149 -11.67 11.43 17.66
CA GLU A 149 -11.76 11.23 16.21
C GLU A 149 -12.55 9.94 15.87
N PRO A 150 -13.46 9.96 14.89
CA PRO A 150 -14.30 8.81 14.57
C PRO A 150 -13.47 7.67 13.97
N LYS A 151 -13.13 6.70 14.81
CA LYS A 151 -12.32 5.53 14.40
C LYS A 151 -13.18 4.52 13.64
N GLN A 152 -12.68 4.06 12.51
CA GLN A 152 -13.21 2.95 11.72
C GLN A 152 -12.62 1.62 12.19
N PHE A 153 -13.29 0.51 11.85
CA PHE A 153 -12.86 -0.84 12.20
C PHE A 153 -12.64 -1.69 10.96
N VAL A 154 -11.40 -2.10 10.68
CA VAL A 154 -10.95 -2.66 9.40
C VAL A 154 -11.79 -3.85 8.92
N LEU A 155 -12.24 -4.73 9.81
CA LEU A 155 -13.01 -5.92 9.43
C LEU A 155 -14.45 -5.61 8.99
N LYS A 156 -15.00 -4.45 9.37
CA LYS A 156 -16.33 -3.97 8.92
C LYS A 156 -16.22 -2.86 7.87
N ASN A 157 -15.21 -2.01 8.01
CA ASN A 157 -14.91 -0.87 7.16
C ASN A 157 -13.46 -1.02 6.65
N PRO A 158 -13.25 -1.78 5.56
CA PRO A 158 -11.93 -1.97 4.97
C PRO A 158 -11.24 -0.63 4.69
N ILE A 159 -9.93 -0.58 4.93
CA ILE A 159 -9.11 0.57 4.51
C ILE A 159 -9.14 0.62 2.99
N ALA A 160 -9.50 1.77 2.43
CA ALA A 160 -9.51 2.00 1.00
C ALA A 160 -8.46 3.05 0.62
N VAL A 161 -7.82 2.84 -0.52
CA VAL A 161 -6.96 3.82 -1.18
C VAL A 161 -7.52 4.09 -2.57
N LYS A 162 -7.42 5.34 -3.02
CA LYS A 162 -7.88 5.76 -4.35
C LYS A 162 -6.68 6.31 -5.12
N PRO A 163 -5.88 5.44 -5.77
CA PRO A 163 -4.70 5.91 -6.48
C PRO A 163 -5.02 6.64 -7.77
N THR A 164 -6.18 6.41 -8.38
CA THR A 164 -6.59 7.08 -9.62
C THR A 164 -8.11 7.31 -9.60
N ALA A 165 -8.64 8.11 -10.53
CA ALA A 165 -10.09 8.28 -10.69
C ALA A 165 -10.84 6.96 -11.00
N LEU A 166 -10.19 6.02 -11.69
CA LEU A 166 -10.74 4.72 -12.07
C LEU A 166 -10.52 3.63 -11.01
N VAL A 167 -9.51 3.81 -10.15
CA VAL A 167 -9.05 2.77 -9.22
C VAL A 167 -9.33 3.19 -7.79
N THR A 168 -10.18 2.42 -7.14
CA THR A 168 -10.26 2.31 -5.69
C THR A 168 -9.93 0.87 -5.30
N MET A 169 -8.98 0.74 -4.39
CA MET A 169 -8.56 -0.55 -3.85
C MET A 169 -8.91 -0.61 -2.37
N GLU A 170 -9.35 -1.77 -1.91
CA GLU A 170 -9.65 -2.01 -0.51
C GLU A 170 -8.81 -3.15 0.05
N LEU A 171 -8.39 -2.99 1.30
CA LEU A 171 -7.65 -4.00 2.04
C LEU A 171 -8.60 -5.12 2.44
N PHE A 172 -8.26 -6.34 2.05
CA PHE A 172 -9.12 -7.50 2.19
C PHE A 172 -8.37 -8.68 2.80
N ARG A 173 -9.10 -9.51 3.55
CA ARG A 173 -8.60 -10.75 4.12
C ARG A 173 -8.89 -11.92 3.17
N ASP A 174 -7.89 -12.34 2.40
CA ASP A 174 -7.97 -13.45 1.47
C ASP A 174 -7.75 -14.80 2.18
N THR A 175 -8.72 -15.70 2.07
CA THR A 175 -8.71 -17.05 2.66
C THR A 175 -8.27 -18.14 1.67
N HIS A 176 -7.93 -17.80 0.42
CA HIS A 176 -7.46 -18.79 -0.54
C HIS A 176 -6.00 -19.19 -0.27
N LYS A 177 -5.71 -20.51 -0.38
CA LYS A 177 -4.42 -21.20 -0.13
C LYS A 177 -3.20 -20.26 -0.11
N THR A 178 -2.53 -20.19 1.04
CA THR A 178 -1.21 -19.57 1.19
C THR A 178 -0.20 -20.33 0.31
N TYR A 179 0.33 -19.66 -0.71
CA TYR A 179 1.56 -20.12 -1.37
C TYR A 179 2.70 -20.11 -0.36
N LYS A 180 3.71 -20.98 -0.56
CA LYS A 180 4.99 -20.92 0.17
C LYS A 180 5.43 -19.45 0.21
N GLN A 181 5.44 -18.90 1.41
CA GLN A 181 5.83 -17.52 1.67
C GLN A 181 7.20 -17.31 1.03
N LEU A 182 7.27 -16.39 0.06
CA LEU A 182 8.54 -15.94 -0.49
C LEU A 182 9.36 -15.49 0.71
N ILE A 183 10.52 -16.10 0.87
CA ILE A 183 11.44 -15.93 1.99
C ILE A 183 11.56 -14.43 2.27
N LEU A 184 10.95 -14.00 3.37
CA LEU A 184 11.09 -12.66 3.90
C LEU A 184 12.58 -12.45 4.16
N GLY A 185 13.18 -11.47 3.50
CA GLY A 185 14.46 -10.94 3.95
C GLY A 185 14.37 -10.49 5.41
N ASP A 186 15.53 -10.41 6.08
CA ASP A 186 15.78 -10.31 7.52
C ASP A 186 15.14 -9.13 8.31
N GLU A 187 13.91 -8.69 8.02
CA GLU A 187 13.14 -7.83 8.94
C GLU A 187 12.60 -8.69 10.10
N LYS A 188 13.37 -8.77 11.19
CA LYS A 188 13.05 -9.52 12.43
C LYS A 188 11.67 -9.20 13.04
N ASP A 189 11.08 -8.07 12.67
CA ASP A 189 9.84 -7.54 13.25
C ASP A 189 8.56 -8.13 12.63
N TYR A 190 8.64 -8.72 11.43
CA TYR A 190 7.48 -9.29 10.74
C TYR A 190 7.61 -10.83 10.67
N LYS A 191 7.31 -11.50 11.79
CA LYS A 191 7.26 -12.97 11.82
C LYS A 191 6.02 -13.47 11.11
N ASP A 192 6.22 -14.04 9.93
CA ASP A 192 5.19 -14.79 9.22
C ASP A 192 4.79 -16.04 10.02
N ARG A 193 3.56 -16.04 10.53
CA ARG A 193 2.93 -17.24 11.08
C ARG A 193 2.13 -17.92 9.98
N VAL A 194 2.12 -19.25 9.94
CA VAL A 194 1.27 -20.02 9.03
C VAL A 194 -0.20 -19.77 9.40
N ARG A 195 -0.83 -18.84 8.70
CA ARG A 195 -2.23 -18.46 8.88
C ARG A 195 -3.07 -19.02 7.73
N ALA A 196 -4.33 -19.33 8.02
CA ALA A 196 -5.33 -19.74 7.03
C ALA A 196 -5.81 -18.59 6.13
N TYR A 197 -5.28 -17.39 6.30
CA TYR A 197 -5.58 -16.21 5.49
C TYR A 197 -4.37 -15.29 5.39
N THR A 198 -4.42 -14.40 4.40
CA THR A 198 -3.47 -13.30 4.24
C THR A 198 -4.21 -11.98 4.01
N TRP A 199 -3.58 -10.87 4.36
CA TRP A 199 -4.08 -9.54 4.04
C TRP A 199 -3.53 -9.10 2.69
N THR A 200 -4.40 -8.65 1.80
CA THR A 200 -4.04 -8.27 0.44
C THR A 200 -4.97 -7.19 -0.08
N TRP A 201 -4.61 -6.55 -1.19
CA TRP A 201 -5.41 -5.50 -1.79
C TRP A 201 -6.18 -6.03 -2.99
N ARG A 202 -7.44 -5.62 -3.09
CA ARG A 202 -8.31 -5.93 -4.22
C ARG A 202 -8.94 -4.66 -4.76
N TYR A 203 -9.26 -4.64 -6.05
CA TYR A 203 -10.15 -3.64 -6.62
C TYR A 203 -11.53 -3.77 -5.98
N THR A 204 -12.15 -2.62 -5.67
CA THR A 204 -13.56 -2.60 -5.30
C THR A 204 -14.41 -3.03 -6.50
N LYS A 205 -15.63 -3.55 -6.24
CA LYS A 205 -16.56 -3.94 -7.32
C LYS A 205 -16.83 -2.78 -8.28
N GLN A 206 -16.99 -1.57 -7.75
CA GLN A 206 -17.21 -0.35 -8.54
C GLN A 206 -16.03 -0.05 -9.46
N SER A 207 -14.79 -0.17 -8.98
CA SER A 207 -13.60 0.03 -9.81
C SER A 207 -13.51 -0.99 -10.94
N ILE A 208 -13.79 -2.27 -10.66
CA ILE A 208 -13.79 -3.32 -11.69
C ILE A 208 -14.77 -2.97 -12.81
N GLU A 209 -16.00 -2.57 -12.47
CA GLU A 209 -17.00 -2.21 -13.48
C GLU A 209 -16.61 -0.95 -14.25
N LYS A 210 -16.09 0.10 -13.58
CA LYS A 210 -15.55 1.29 -14.26
C LYS A 210 -14.45 0.93 -15.27
N ILE A 211 -13.51 0.07 -14.88
CA ILE A 211 -12.40 -0.37 -15.73
C ILE A 211 -12.94 -1.15 -16.94
N LYS A 212 -13.87 -2.10 -16.71
CA LYS A 212 -14.50 -2.86 -17.80
C LYS A 212 -15.24 -1.95 -18.78
N THR A 213 -16.00 -0.97 -18.28
CA THR A 213 -16.70 0.02 -19.12
C THR A 213 -15.71 0.80 -19.98
N LYS A 214 -14.63 1.33 -19.39
CA LYS A 214 -13.60 2.06 -20.16
C LYS A 214 -12.93 1.18 -21.22
N PHE A 215 -12.69 -0.11 -20.94
CA PHE A 215 -12.22 -1.05 -21.96
C PHE A 215 -13.26 -1.24 -23.08
N THR A 216 -14.53 -1.46 -22.73
CA THR A 216 -15.62 -1.63 -23.70
C THR A 216 -15.74 -0.42 -24.62
N ASP A 217 -15.71 0.79 -24.06
CA ASP A 217 -15.80 2.05 -24.83
C ASP A 217 -14.61 2.21 -25.77
N SER A 218 -13.39 2.00 -25.27
CA SER A 218 -12.16 2.14 -26.05
C SER A 218 -12.09 1.11 -27.19
N ILE A 219 -12.49 -0.14 -26.93
CA ILE A 219 -12.56 -1.20 -27.95
C ILE A 219 -13.64 -0.89 -28.99
N ASN A 220 -14.80 -0.36 -28.58
CA ASN A 220 -15.86 0.02 -29.52
C ASN A 220 -15.42 1.15 -30.46
N LYS A 221 -14.78 2.20 -29.92
CA LYS A 221 -14.21 3.31 -30.71
C LYS A 221 -13.15 2.81 -31.69
N LEU A 222 -12.29 1.90 -31.25
CA LEU A 222 -11.26 1.32 -32.10
C LEU A 222 -11.83 0.44 -33.22
N ALA A 223 -12.91 -0.30 -32.94
CA ALA A 223 -13.55 -1.15 -33.95
C ALA A 223 -14.35 -0.36 -35.00
N SER A 224 -14.83 0.84 -34.67
CA SER A 224 -15.62 1.68 -35.59
C SER A 224 -14.77 2.55 -36.52
N GLN A 225 -13.47 2.73 -36.23
CA GLN A 225 -12.59 3.60 -37.00
C GLN A 225 -11.57 2.80 -37.82
N LYS A 226 -11.57 2.98 -39.14
CA LYS A 226 -10.58 2.39 -40.04
C LYS A 226 -9.38 3.33 -40.18
N ASN A 227 -8.17 2.82 -39.89
CA ASN A 227 -6.84 3.42 -40.12
C ASN A 227 -6.80 4.95 -40.29
N SER A 228 -6.92 5.68 -39.19
CA SER A 228 -6.77 7.13 -39.10
C SER A 228 -6.01 7.51 -37.81
N SER A 229 -5.62 8.78 -37.65
CA SER A 229 -5.02 9.30 -36.42
C SER A 229 -5.87 9.05 -35.17
N LEU A 230 -7.20 8.98 -35.30
CA LEU A 230 -8.08 8.62 -34.19
C LEU A 230 -7.95 7.13 -33.79
N ALA A 231 -7.64 6.23 -34.74
CA ALA A 231 -7.39 4.82 -34.42
C ALA A 231 -6.09 4.66 -33.61
N GLU A 232 -5.07 5.48 -33.87
CA GLU A 232 -3.86 5.54 -33.05
C GLU A 232 -4.14 6.03 -31.64
N LYS A 233 -4.91 7.10 -31.48
CA LYS A 233 -5.36 7.58 -30.18
C LYS A 233 -6.10 6.49 -29.39
N ASN A 234 -7.06 5.81 -30.01
CA ASN A 234 -7.81 4.74 -29.35
C ASN A 234 -6.91 3.54 -28.98
N ARG A 235 -5.87 3.23 -29.77
CA ARG A 235 -4.86 2.23 -29.39
C ARG A 235 -4.06 2.68 -28.16
N ALA A 236 -3.67 3.95 -28.11
CA ALA A 236 -2.97 4.53 -26.96
C ALA A 236 -3.84 4.47 -25.69
N ASP A 237 -5.14 4.77 -25.79
CA ASP A 237 -6.08 4.68 -24.66
C ASP A 237 -6.12 3.25 -24.08
N ILE A 238 -6.17 2.22 -24.92
CA ILE A 238 -6.12 0.82 -24.47
C ILE A 238 -4.76 0.48 -23.84
N LYS A 239 -3.64 0.96 -24.41
CA LYS A 239 -2.31 0.79 -23.83
C LYS A 239 -2.24 1.43 -22.43
N ASN A 240 -2.80 2.62 -22.26
CA ASN A 240 -2.87 3.31 -20.96
C ASN A 240 -3.73 2.54 -19.96
N LEU A 241 -4.85 1.95 -20.39
CA LEU A 241 -5.66 1.09 -19.52
C LEU A 241 -4.92 -0.19 -19.12
N PHE A 242 -4.12 -0.79 -20.00
CA PHE A 242 -3.29 -1.94 -19.64
C PHE A 242 -2.17 -1.57 -18.68
N LEU A 243 -1.47 -0.47 -18.93
CA LEU A 243 -0.47 0.06 -18.00
C LEU A 243 -1.10 0.33 -16.63
N MET A 244 -2.30 0.91 -16.61
CA MET A 244 -3.07 1.15 -15.38
C MET A 244 -3.31 -0.13 -14.58
N VAL A 245 -3.81 -1.16 -15.27
CA VAL A 245 -4.06 -2.46 -14.66
C VAL A 245 -2.74 -3.05 -14.16
N GLU A 246 -1.68 -3.01 -14.95
CA GLU A 246 -0.36 -3.55 -14.59
C GLU A 246 0.20 -2.93 -13.31
N THR A 247 0.27 -1.61 -13.24
CA THR A 247 0.88 -0.89 -12.11
C THR A 247 0.16 -1.12 -10.78
N TRP A 248 -1.18 -1.29 -10.79
CA TRP A 248 -1.96 -1.46 -9.56
C TRP A 248 -2.28 -2.93 -9.23
N SER A 249 -2.02 -3.85 -10.16
CA SER A 249 -2.28 -5.30 -10.01
C SER A 249 -1.10 -6.07 -9.41
N VAL A 250 -0.40 -5.46 -8.47
CA VAL A 250 0.86 -5.97 -7.92
C VAL A 250 0.70 -6.79 -6.64
N PHE A 251 -0.53 -6.88 -6.11
CA PHE A 251 -0.89 -7.67 -4.94
C PHE A 251 -1.68 -8.92 -5.35
N LYS A 252 -1.67 -9.98 -4.52
CA LYS A 252 -2.30 -11.27 -4.82
C LYS A 252 -3.75 -11.17 -5.35
N ALA A 253 -4.65 -10.49 -4.62
CA ALA A 253 -6.04 -10.43 -5.04
C ALA A 253 -6.26 -9.50 -6.23
N SER A 254 -5.64 -8.32 -6.25
CA SER A 254 -5.72 -7.39 -7.39
C SER A 254 -5.18 -8.03 -8.67
N ARG A 255 -4.07 -8.77 -8.61
CA ARG A 255 -3.50 -9.52 -9.73
C ARG A 255 -4.47 -10.56 -10.30
N SER A 256 -5.14 -11.31 -9.43
CA SER A 256 -6.16 -12.28 -9.84
C SER A 256 -7.33 -11.58 -10.55
N GLN A 257 -7.83 -10.47 -10.00
CA GLN A 257 -8.86 -9.65 -10.62
C GLN A 257 -8.40 -9.02 -11.95
N ALA A 258 -7.14 -8.61 -12.05
CA ALA A 258 -6.52 -8.11 -13.27
C ALA A 258 -6.62 -9.15 -14.40
N GLY A 259 -6.28 -10.40 -14.11
CA GLY A 259 -6.39 -11.50 -15.07
C GLY A 259 -7.83 -11.65 -15.60
N GLN A 260 -8.83 -11.48 -14.74
CA GLN A 260 -10.25 -11.50 -15.14
C GLN A 260 -10.61 -10.30 -16.02
N ILE A 261 -10.13 -9.10 -15.68
CA ILE A 261 -10.34 -7.86 -16.46
C ILE A 261 -9.72 -7.99 -17.86
N ILE A 262 -8.47 -8.46 -17.94
CA ILE A 262 -7.74 -8.63 -19.21
C ILE A 262 -8.44 -9.68 -20.08
N HIS A 263 -8.84 -10.81 -19.49
CA HIS A 263 -9.59 -11.85 -20.19
C HIS A 263 -10.95 -11.34 -20.69
N PHE A 264 -11.66 -10.55 -19.89
CA PHE A 264 -12.89 -9.87 -20.32
C PHE A 264 -12.64 -8.96 -21.53
N ALA A 265 -11.66 -8.07 -21.45
CA ALA A 265 -11.33 -7.15 -22.54
C ALA A 265 -10.96 -7.91 -23.82
N GLN A 266 -10.18 -8.99 -23.71
CA GLN A 266 -9.81 -9.83 -24.85
C GLN A 266 -11.02 -10.52 -25.48
N ARG A 267 -11.94 -11.08 -24.67
CA ARG A 267 -13.18 -11.67 -25.18
C ARG A 267 -14.05 -10.63 -25.87
N PHE A 268 -14.15 -9.44 -25.30
CA PHE A 268 -14.93 -8.35 -25.88
C PHE A 268 -14.36 -7.89 -27.23
N LEU A 269 -13.03 -7.75 -27.34
CA LEU A 269 -12.37 -7.43 -28.61
C LEU A 269 -12.65 -8.48 -29.69
N LYS A 270 -12.53 -9.78 -29.35
CA LYS A 270 -12.80 -10.87 -30.29
C LYS A 270 -14.24 -10.83 -30.81
N TYR A 271 -15.20 -10.62 -29.90
CA TYR A 271 -16.61 -10.46 -30.25
C TYR A 271 -16.83 -9.25 -31.17
N ARG A 272 -16.25 -8.09 -30.83
CA ARG A 272 -16.51 -6.84 -31.56
C ARG A 272 -15.84 -6.78 -32.93
N SER A 273 -14.65 -7.35 -33.07
CA SER A 273 -13.84 -7.24 -34.30
C SER A 273 -14.36 -8.09 -35.47
N LYS A 274 -15.31 -9.02 -35.26
CA LYS A 274 -15.84 -10.02 -36.21
C LYS A 274 -14.79 -10.97 -36.85
N LYS A 275 -13.52 -10.56 -36.92
CA LYS A 275 -12.35 -11.28 -37.44
C LYS A 275 -11.47 -11.89 -36.34
N GLN A 276 -11.96 -11.94 -35.09
CA GLN A 276 -11.23 -12.45 -33.93
C GLN A 276 -9.84 -11.82 -33.73
N LYS A 277 -9.71 -10.50 -33.95
CA LYS A 277 -8.42 -9.82 -33.82
C LYS A 277 -7.83 -10.02 -32.42
N THR A 278 -6.53 -10.29 -32.37
CA THR A 278 -5.76 -10.38 -31.12
C THR A 278 -5.09 -9.05 -30.80
N TRP A 279 -4.66 -8.87 -29.54
CA TRP A 279 -3.90 -7.69 -29.12
C TRP A 279 -2.62 -7.51 -29.92
N MET A 280 -1.92 -8.61 -30.21
CA MET A 280 -0.69 -8.60 -31.02
C MET A 280 -0.95 -8.13 -32.45
N GLN A 281 -2.05 -8.56 -33.08
CA GLN A 281 -2.46 -8.08 -34.40
C GLN A 281 -2.85 -6.59 -34.42
N MET A 282 -2.93 -5.96 -33.24
CA MET A 282 -3.23 -4.54 -33.06
C MET A 282 -2.05 -3.78 -32.46
N GLU A 283 -0.87 -4.41 -32.36
CA GLU A 283 0.36 -3.83 -31.81
C GLU A 283 0.18 -3.32 -30.37
N ILE A 284 -0.64 -4.04 -29.60
CA ILE A 284 -0.87 -3.80 -28.18
C ILE A 284 -0.31 -5.00 -27.42
N ALA A 285 0.70 -4.76 -26.60
CA ALA A 285 1.21 -5.76 -25.67
C ALA A 285 0.24 -5.90 -24.48
N PRO A 286 -0.21 -7.11 -24.14
CA PRO A 286 -0.91 -7.35 -22.89
C PRO A 286 -0.02 -7.04 -21.68
N PRO A 287 -0.60 -6.66 -20.53
CA PRO A 287 0.17 -6.24 -19.36
C PRO A 287 0.95 -7.39 -18.72
N HIS A 288 2.14 -7.09 -18.20
CA HIS A 288 3.01 -8.05 -17.52
C HIS A 288 2.78 -8.04 -16.00
N LEU A 289 1.88 -8.92 -15.54
CA LEU A 289 1.47 -8.94 -14.13
C LEU A 289 2.52 -9.56 -13.20
N THR A 290 3.26 -8.71 -12.49
CA THR A 290 4.27 -9.08 -11.49
C THR A 290 3.80 -8.83 -10.06
N TYR A 291 4.50 -9.41 -9.08
CA TYR A 291 4.29 -9.09 -7.67
C TYR A 291 5.18 -7.94 -7.25
N LEU A 292 4.66 -7.02 -6.45
CA LEU A 292 5.46 -5.98 -5.81
C LEU A 292 6.45 -6.64 -4.83
N PRO A 293 7.77 -6.47 -5.00
CA PRO A 293 8.73 -6.91 -4.00
C PRO A 293 8.52 -6.18 -2.68
N ARG A 294 9.07 -6.72 -1.59
CA ARG A 294 9.07 -6.05 -0.29
C ARG A 294 9.82 -4.72 -0.40
N LEU A 295 9.14 -3.62 -0.11
CA LEU A 295 9.77 -2.30 -0.16
C LEU A 295 10.47 -2.00 1.19
N PRO A 296 11.79 -1.72 1.18
CA PRO A 296 12.54 -1.44 2.39
C PRO A 296 12.13 -0.11 3.01
N THR A 297 12.39 0.10 4.29
CA THR A 297 12.14 1.38 4.97
C THR A 297 12.71 2.56 4.18
N TYR A 298 11.87 3.56 3.93
CA TYR A 298 12.25 4.71 3.12
C TYR A 298 13.03 5.76 3.92
N ALA A 299 12.57 6.08 5.11
CA ALA A 299 13.24 7.00 6.03
C ALA A 299 12.82 6.68 7.47
N ASP A 300 13.72 6.93 8.42
CA ASP A 300 13.45 6.82 9.86
C ASP A 300 13.07 8.16 10.48
N THR A 301 13.50 9.27 9.87
CA THR A 301 13.19 10.64 10.31
C THR A 301 12.58 11.48 9.20
N ILE A 302 11.89 12.57 9.57
CA ILE A 302 11.34 13.52 8.60
C ILE A 302 12.44 14.24 7.80
N TYR A 303 13.62 14.45 8.39
CA TYR A 303 14.77 15.06 7.70
C TYR A 303 15.32 14.17 6.59
N GLU A 304 15.47 12.87 6.88
CA GLU A 304 15.85 11.87 5.88
C GLU A 304 14.78 11.78 4.77
N TYR A 305 13.50 11.78 5.16
CA TYR A 305 12.38 11.73 4.21
C TYR A 305 12.39 12.93 3.27
N ASN A 306 12.40 14.16 3.81
CA ASN A 306 12.36 15.38 3.03
C ASN A 306 13.57 15.47 2.11
N TYR A 307 14.76 15.12 2.58
CA TYR A 307 15.96 15.20 1.74
C TYR A 307 15.91 14.23 0.56
N ARG A 308 15.48 12.98 0.80
CA ARG A 308 15.27 12.01 -0.28
C ARG A 308 14.20 12.44 -1.27
N ARG A 309 13.09 13.00 -0.76
CA ARG A 309 12.01 13.52 -1.60
C ARG A 309 12.47 14.68 -2.47
N ASN A 310 13.22 15.62 -1.92
CA ASN A 310 13.75 16.75 -2.69
C ASN A 310 14.67 16.27 -3.83
N LEU A 311 15.56 15.31 -3.57
CA LEU A 311 16.42 14.71 -4.60
C LEU A 311 15.59 14.00 -5.69
N PHE A 312 14.50 13.34 -5.30
CA PHE A 312 13.59 12.73 -6.25
C PHE A 312 12.82 13.77 -7.07
N ASP A 313 12.33 14.84 -6.47
CA ASP A 313 11.58 15.88 -7.19
C ASP A 313 12.50 16.57 -8.21
N GLU A 314 13.68 17.00 -7.76
CA GLU A 314 14.68 17.73 -8.54
C GLU A 314 15.29 16.88 -9.66
N TYR A 315 15.80 15.69 -9.33
CA TYR A 315 16.57 14.86 -10.28
C TYR A 315 15.82 13.60 -10.75
N GLY A 316 14.73 13.22 -10.10
CA GLY A 316 14.06 11.94 -10.34
C GLY A 316 14.81 10.74 -9.84
N VAL A 317 15.78 10.91 -8.95
CA VAL A 317 16.67 9.85 -8.50
C VAL A 317 16.29 9.47 -7.07
N GLU A 318 16.00 8.20 -6.85
CA GLU A 318 15.76 7.65 -5.52
C GLU A 318 17.09 7.26 -4.85
N VAL A 319 17.65 8.17 -4.06
CA VAL A 319 18.93 7.94 -3.38
C VAL A 319 18.77 6.91 -2.24
N PRO A 320 19.66 5.91 -2.12
CA PRO A 320 19.62 4.92 -1.04
C PRO A 320 19.66 5.54 0.36
N LEU A 321 18.77 5.09 1.26
CA LEU A 321 18.70 5.55 2.66
C LEU A 321 20.04 5.49 3.39
N LYS A 322 20.89 4.50 3.09
CA LYS A 322 22.21 4.37 3.72
C LYS A 322 23.08 5.61 3.48
N LEU A 323 23.13 6.13 2.24
CA LEU A 323 23.92 7.34 1.92
C LEU A 323 23.39 8.57 2.66
N ILE A 324 22.07 8.65 2.82
CA ILE A 324 21.40 9.73 3.56
C ILE A 324 21.74 9.65 5.06
N LYS A 325 21.73 8.46 5.64
CA LYS A 325 22.12 8.23 7.02
C LYS A 325 23.59 8.55 7.27
N ASP A 326 24.47 8.13 6.37
CA ASP A 326 25.91 8.41 6.46
C ASP A 326 26.19 9.93 6.44
N TYR A 327 25.41 10.69 5.66
CA TYR A 327 25.44 12.15 5.63
C TYR A 327 25.04 12.77 6.98
N TYR A 328 23.89 12.38 7.54
CA TYR A 328 23.43 12.89 8.83
C TYR A 328 24.21 12.34 10.05
N GLY A 329 24.94 11.23 9.88
CA GLY A 329 25.69 10.55 10.94
C GLY A 329 27.10 11.07 11.21
N GLY A 330 27.50 12.20 10.59
CA GLY A 330 28.82 12.83 10.78
C GLY A 330 29.69 12.88 9.52
N GLY A 331 29.24 12.29 8.41
CA GLY A 331 29.81 12.50 7.08
C GLY A 331 29.25 13.78 6.47
N TYR A 332 29.63 14.96 6.98
CA TYR A 332 29.14 16.28 6.51
C TYR A 332 29.36 16.57 5.00
N TYR A 333 29.95 15.65 4.25
CA TYR A 333 30.21 15.79 2.82
C TYR A 333 29.06 15.19 2.01
N ASN A 334 28.37 16.04 1.24
CA ASN A 334 27.34 15.64 0.28
C ASN A 334 27.92 14.92 -0.96
N ILE A 335 29.25 14.79 -1.06
CA ILE A 335 29.97 14.26 -2.23
C ILE A 335 29.47 12.86 -2.64
N PRO A 336 29.27 11.88 -1.75
CA PRO A 336 28.81 10.54 -2.16
C PRO A 336 27.39 10.56 -2.75
N ILE A 337 26.52 11.42 -2.24
CA ILE A 337 25.15 11.58 -2.75
C ILE A 337 25.18 12.25 -4.12
N GLN A 338 25.96 13.32 -4.28
CA GLN A 338 26.13 14.00 -5.56
C GLN A 338 26.73 13.07 -6.63
N ALA A 339 27.74 12.29 -6.28
CA ALA A 339 28.34 11.30 -7.17
C ALA A 339 27.33 10.21 -7.58
N TYR A 340 26.47 9.77 -6.65
CA TYR A 340 25.40 8.84 -6.95
C TYR A 340 24.38 9.43 -7.92
N VAL A 341 23.91 10.66 -7.67
CA VAL A 341 22.96 11.36 -8.54
C VAL A 341 23.56 11.57 -9.94
N ALA A 342 24.80 12.06 -10.03
CA ALA A 342 25.49 12.27 -11.31
C ALA A 342 25.59 10.97 -12.12
N LYS A 343 25.95 9.85 -11.46
CA LYS A 343 26.02 8.54 -12.10
C LYS A 343 24.65 8.07 -12.61
N GLU A 344 23.60 8.22 -11.82
CA GLU A 344 22.24 7.85 -12.23
C GLU A 344 21.73 8.71 -13.40
N LEU A 345 22.07 10.00 -13.41
CA LEU A 345 21.76 10.90 -14.52
C LEU A 345 22.53 10.53 -15.79
N GLU A 346 23.83 10.24 -15.68
CA GLU A 346 24.66 9.77 -16.81
C GLU A 346 24.11 8.46 -17.39
N MET A 347 23.68 7.52 -16.54
CA MET A 347 23.07 6.26 -16.99
C MET A 347 21.74 6.49 -17.73
N ARG A 348 21.01 7.56 -17.41
CA ARG A 348 19.78 7.97 -18.11
C ARG A 348 20.09 8.60 -19.46
N GLU A 349 21.03 9.54 -19.51
CA GLU A 349 21.45 10.21 -20.74
C GLU A 349 22.06 9.24 -21.76
N ASN A 350 22.81 8.23 -21.28
CA ASN A 350 23.40 7.19 -22.11
C ASN A 350 22.41 6.09 -22.54
N GLY A 351 21.09 6.32 -22.40
CA GLY A 351 20.04 5.49 -23.00
C GLY A 351 19.90 4.07 -22.44
N LYS A 352 20.46 3.79 -21.25
CA LYS A 352 20.48 2.42 -20.68
C LYS A 352 19.80 2.26 -19.32
N ALA A 353 19.39 3.33 -18.65
CA ALA A 353 18.65 3.22 -17.39
C ALA A 353 17.41 4.11 -17.35
N ILE A 354 16.26 3.43 -17.33
CA ILE A 354 14.94 3.90 -16.91
C ILE A 354 14.28 4.88 -17.89
N ALA A 355 13.52 4.28 -18.82
CA ALA A 355 12.21 4.82 -19.08
C ALA A 355 11.55 5.03 -17.72
N GLN A 356 11.44 6.31 -17.37
CA GLN A 356 10.33 6.86 -16.64
C GLN A 356 10.42 6.90 -15.09
N LYS A 357 10.53 8.13 -14.58
CA LYS A 357 9.79 8.67 -13.42
C LYS A 357 8.27 8.26 -13.37
N ALA A 358 7.78 7.40 -14.28
CA ALA A 358 6.39 7.18 -14.64
C ALA A 358 5.84 5.78 -14.31
N ASP A 359 6.64 4.73 -14.16
CA ASP A 359 6.06 3.37 -14.01
C ASP A 359 5.37 3.15 -12.65
N GLU A 360 5.58 4.05 -11.68
CA GLU A 360 4.78 4.13 -10.45
C GLU A 360 3.85 5.35 -10.38
N LEU A 361 4.03 6.35 -11.24
CA LEU A 361 3.40 7.67 -11.16
C LEU A 361 2.43 8.00 -12.30
N TYR A 362 2.62 7.51 -13.53
CA TYR A 362 1.86 7.98 -14.71
C TYR A 362 0.38 7.64 -14.73
N LEU A 363 -0.14 7.01 -13.68
CA LEU A 363 -1.52 6.59 -13.63
C LEU A 363 -2.40 7.45 -12.76
N GLN A 364 -1.83 8.42 -12.02
CA GLN A 364 -2.64 9.47 -11.42
C GLN A 364 -3.22 10.45 -12.47
N VAL A 365 -2.74 10.43 -13.73
CA VAL A 365 -3.19 11.32 -14.82
C VAL A 365 -4.26 10.67 -15.73
N LEU A 366 -5.16 9.85 -15.17
CA LEU A 366 -6.46 9.58 -15.81
C LEU A 366 -7.56 10.43 -15.15
N GLU A 367 -7.19 11.61 -14.63
CA GLU A 367 -8.10 12.70 -14.30
C GLU A 367 -8.44 13.49 -15.58
N ASP A 368 -9.15 12.84 -16.50
CA ASP A 368 -9.98 13.56 -17.47
C ASP A 368 -11.45 13.33 -17.07
N GLU A 369 -11.90 14.17 -16.13
CA GLU A 369 -13.25 14.76 -16.09
C GLU A 369 -13.23 16.04 -15.25
#